data_AF-A0A7R7RP24-F1
#
_entry.id   AF-A0A7R7RP24-F1
#
_cell.length_a   1.000
_cell.length_b   1.000
_cell.length_c   1.000
_cell.angle_alpha   90.00
_cell.angle_beta   90.00
_cell.angle_gamma   90.00
#
_symmetry.space_group_name_H-M   'P 1'
#
loop_
_entity.id
_entity.type
_entity.pdbx_description
1 polymer ?
#
loop_
_entity_poly.entity_id
_entity_poly.type
_entity_poly.pdbx_seq_one_letter_code
_entity_poly.pdbx_strand_id
1 'polypeptide(L)' 'MEVYRPRLAGPVPQADEVVATAVRSLVDIDLTDERSLSAAVRDSVAHAEPVSR' A
#
# COMPACT_ATOMS: atom_id res chain seq x y z
N MET A 1 12.67 -5.84 4.69
CA MET A 1 11.74 -6.98 4.64
C MET A 1 10.87 -6.81 3.40
N GLU A 2 10.88 -7.76 2.48
CA GLU A 2 9.81 -7.92 1.49
C GLU A 2 8.87 -9.01 2.03
N VAL A 3 7.57 -8.74 2.13
CA VAL A 3 6.60 -9.80 2.47
C VAL A 3 5.59 -9.95 1.34
N TYR A 4 6.00 -10.73 0.34
CA TYR A 4 5.10 -11.32 -0.65
C TYR A 4 4.67 -12.71 -0.17
N ARG A 5 3.36 -13.02 -0.27
CA ARG A 5 2.81 -14.35 0.06
C ARG A 5 2.57 -15.17 -1.23
N PRO A 6 2.59 -16.52 -1.17
CA PRO A 6 2.85 -17.43 -2.31
C PRO A 6 1.82 -17.48 -3.45
N ARG A 7 0.86 -16.55 -3.52
CA ARG A 7 -0.25 -16.57 -4.50
C ARG A 7 -0.43 -15.25 -5.25
N LEU A 8 0.54 -14.32 -5.20
CA LEU A 8 0.55 -13.24 -6.18
C LEU A 8 0.89 -13.85 -7.54
N ALA A 9 -0.11 -13.94 -8.42
CA ALA A 9 0.12 -14.27 -9.82
C ALA A 9 0.69 -13.02 -10.52
N GLY A 10 2.00 -12.79 -10.41
CA GLY A 10 2.68 -11.69 -11.10
C GLY A 10 3.99 -11.27 -10.43
N PRO A 11 4.91 -10.65 -11.19
CA PRO A 11 6.12 -10.07 -10.62
C PRO A 11 5.75 -8.93 -9.65
N VAL A 12 6.57 -8.79 -8.62
CA VAL A 12 6.60 -7.59 -7.78
C VAL A 12 6.88 -6.38 -8.67
N PRO A 13 6.03 -5.33 -8.65
CA PRO A 13 6.35 -4.09 -9.34
C PRO A 13 7.72 -3.57 -8.88
N GLN A 14 8.59 -3.31 -9.85
CA GLN A 14 9.89 -2.71 -9.62
C GLN A 14 9.73 -1.23 -9.25
N ALA A 15 10.77 -0.64 -8.67
CA ALA A 15 10.72 0.73 -8.17
C ALA A 15 10.41 1.76 -9.28
N ASP A 16 10.84 1.48 -10.51
CA ASP A 16 10.57 2.28 -11.71
C ASP A 16 9.14 2.12 -12.26
N GLU A 17 8.41 1.10 -11.84
CA GLU A 17 7.01 0.88 -12.17
C GLU A 17 6.05 1.59 -11.18
N VAL A 18 6.57 2.10 -10.06
CA VAL A 18 5.78 2.85 -9.06
C VAL A 18 5.54 4.27 -9.55
N VAL A 19 4.27 4.69 -9.66
CA VAL A 19 3.90 6.03 -10.15
C VAL A 19 3.56 7.03 -9.05
N ALA A 20 3.25 6.56 -7.84
CA ALA A 20 2.88 7.40 -6.70
C ALA A 20 3.17 6.69 -5.38
N THR A 21 3.40 7.46 -4.32
CA THR A 21 3.65 6.96 -2.96
C THR A 21 2.85 7.74 -1.93
N ALA A 22 2.43 7.05 -0.87
CA ALA A 22 1.85 7.67 0.31
C ALA A 22 2.55 7.12 1.55
N VAL A 23 2.85 7.99 2.52
CA VAL A 23 3.39 7.59 3.82
C VAL A 23 2.53 8.25 4.90
N ARG A 24 1.97 7.43 5.79
CA ARG A 24 1.23 7.93 6.96
C ARG A 24 1.42 7.02 8.17
N SER A 25 1.17 7.58 9.35
CA SER A 25 1.06 6.80 10.58
C SER A 25 -0.24 5.98 10.58
N LEU A 26 -0.14 4.72 11.01
CA LEU A 26 -1.25 3.78 11.18
C LEU A 26 -1.40 3.42 12.66
N VAL A 27 -1.79 4.40 13.47
CA VAL A 27 -2.20 4.16 14.87
C VAL A 27 -3.70 3.88 14.93
N ASP A 28 -4.12 3.15 15.96
CA ASP A 28 -5.54 2.88 16.25
C ASP A 28 -6.31 2.19 15.11
N ILE A 29 -5.62 1.35 14.33
CA ILE A 29 -6.23 0.53 13.28
C ILE A 29 -6.37 -0.92 13.75
N ASP A 30 -7.52 -1.53 13.47
CA ASP A 30 -7.69 -2.98 13.60
C ASP A 30 -7.11 -3.69 12.37
N LEU A 31 -5.97 -4.34 12.54
CA LEU A 31 -5.29 -5.10 11.48
C LEU A 31 -5.97 -6.43 11.13
N THR A 32 -6.89 -6.89 11.98
CA THR A 32 -7.62 -8.15 11.78
C THR A 32 -8.99 -7.96 11.14
N ASP A 33 -9.51 -6.73 11.15
CA ASP A 33 -10.70 -6.34 10.40
C ASP A 33 -10.35 -5.85 8.99
N GLU A 34 -10.77 -6.63 7.99
CA GLU A 34 -10.59 -6.32 6.57
C GLU A 34 -11.16 -4.94 6.19
N ARG A 35 -12.27 -4.53 6.82
CA ARG A 35 -12.91 -3.24 6.52
C ARG A 35 -12.07 -2.07 7.00
N SER A 36 -11.51 -2.17 8.20
CA SER A 36 -10.59 -1.20 8.78
C SER A 36 -9.33 -1.04 7.93
N LEU A 37 -8.72 -2.15 7.51
CA LEU A 37 -7.55 -2.12 6.63
C LEU A 37 -7.87 -1.52 5.25
N SER A 38 -8.99 -1.91 4.65
CA SER A 38 -9.42 -1.41 3.34
C SER A 38 -9.70 0.09 3.34
N ALA A 39 -10.31 0.61 4.41
CA ALA A 39 -10.54 2.04 4.57
C ALA A 39 -9.20 2.80 4.67
N ALA A 40 -8.28 2.32 5.51
CA ALA A 40 -6.96 2.93 5.66
C ALA A 40 -6.16 2.95 4.35
N VAL A 41 -6.23 1.87 3.54
CA VAL A 41 -5.60 1.84 2.21
C VAL A 41 -6.26 2.85 1.28
N ARG A 42 -7.60 2.88 1.20
CA ARG A 42 -8.34 3.82 0.35
C ARG A 42 -7.97 5.27 0.66
N ASP A 43 -7.92 5.63 1.94
CA ASP A 43 -7.57 6.99 2.36
C ASP A 43 -6.12 7.33 2.00
N SER A 44 -5.20 6.37 2.13
CA SER A 44 -3.79 6.57 1.75
C SER A 44 -3.64 6.76 0.24
N VAL A 45 -4.37 5.99 -0.58
CA VAL A 45 -4.39 6.13 -2.05
C VAL A 45 -4.92 7.51 -2.47
N ALA A 46 -5.95 8.02 -1.78
CA ALA A 46 -6.51 9.34 -2.07
C ALA A 46 -5.52 10.49 -1.83
N HIS A 47 -4.48 10.28 -1.02
CA HIS A 47 -3.43 11.26 -0.70
C HIS A 47 -2.06 10.85 -1.26
N ALA A 48 -2.00 9.91 -2.19
CA ALA A 48 -0.74 9.48 -2.78
C ALA A 48 -0.19 10.57 -3.69
N GLU A 49 1.08 10.91 -3.48
CA GLU A 49 1.79 11.90 -4.28
C GLU A 49 2.57 11.21 -5.40
N PRO A 50 2.58 11.77 -6.63
CA PRO A 50 3.36 11.22 -7.72
C PRO A 50 4.85 11.11 -7.36
N VAL A 51 5.51 10.04 -7.79
CA VAL A 51 6.98 9.99 -7.68
C VAL A 51 7.58 10.89 -8.75
N SER A 52 8.61 11.65 -8.38
CA SER A 52 9.41 12.38 -9.37
C SER A 52 10.24 11.39 -10.17
N ARG A 53 10.18 11.46 -11.50
CA ARG A 53 10.88 10.56 -12.42
C ARG A 53 12.27 11.07 -12.77
#